data_AF-A0A254S083-F1
#
_entry.id   AF-A0A254S083-F1
#
_cell.length_a   1.000
_cell.length_b   1.000
_cell.length_c   1.000
_cell.angle_alpha   90.00
_cell.angle_beta   90.00
_cell.angle_gamma   90.00
#
_symmetry.space_group_name_H-M   'P 1'
#
loop_
_entity.id
_entity.type
_entity.pdbx_description
1 polymer ?
#
loop_
_entity_poly.entity_id
_entity_poly.type
_entity_poly.pdbx_seq_one_letter_code
_entity_poly.pdbx_strand_id
1 'polypeptide(L)'
;MFYKHWKKFLLSVLALFWSGCENEDEVAATYGCFSTICHNATATNDLGEVFDIIECEDGYKYLRQPGFYYEHPELQDNLPKGVEATTPPAGSCGATNCTNKGPDYCIKESYTTLEGTVREYDYCIPTIDCPEKH
;
A
#
# COMPACT_ATOMS: atom_id res chain seq x y z
N MET A 1 40.60 -40.07 40.93
CA MET A 1 39.41 -40.79 40.43
C MET A 1 38.23 -40.50 41.35
N PHE A 2 37.58 -39.34 41.20
CA PHE A 2 36.38 -38.96 41.97
C PHE A 2 35.47 -38.03 41.14
N TYR A 3 35.25 -38.42 39.88
CA TYR A 3 34.23 -37.83 39.01
C TYR A 3 32.95 -38.65 39.15
N LYS A 4 32.16 -38.42 40.20
CA LYS A 4 30.79 -38.97 40.31
C LYS A 4 30.16 -38.40 41.57
N HIS A 5 29.40 -37.31 41.43
CA HIS A 5 28.12 -37.09 42.12
C HIS A 5 27.60 -35.64 42.10
N TRP A 6 28.26 -34.69 41.42
CA TRP A 6 27.79 -33.30 41.45
C TRP A 6 26.62 -32.95 40.50
N LYS A 7 25.98 -33.94 39.89
CA LYS A 7 24.97 -33.73 38.83
C LYS A 7 23.51 -33.72 39.30
N LYS A 8 23.22 -33.57 40.59
CA LYS A 8 21.84 -33.73 41.12
C LYS A 8 21.37 -32.70 42.16
N PHE A 9 21.98 -31.52 42.29
CA PHE A 9 21.55 -30.56 43.34
C PHE A 9 21.24 -29.12 42.91
N LEU A 10 21.02 -28.83 41.63
CA LEU A 10 20.53 -27.51 41.20
C LEU A 10 19.39 -27.67 40.20
N LEU A 11 18.32 -28.32 40.66
CA LEU A 11 17.12 -28.62 39.87
C LEU A 11 15.88 -28.27 40.69
N SER A 12 15.79 -27.07 41.28
CA SER A 12 14.59 -26.65 42.06
C SER A 12 14.33 -25.14 42.27
N VAL A 13 14.93 -24.17 41.57
CA VAL A 13 14.66 -22.73 41.86
C VAL A 13 14.46 -21.83 40.63
N LEU A 14 13.75 -22.31 39.59
CA LEU A 14 13.28 -21.41 38.51
C LEU A 14 11.77 -21.53 38.22
N ALA A 15 10.99 -22.16 39.10
CA ALA A 15 9.53 -22.28 38.97
C ALA A 15 8.75 -21.18 39.73
N LEU A 16 9.20 -19.92 39.67
CA LEU A 16 8.49 -18.78 40.29
C LEU A 16 8.44 -17.50 39.44
N PHE A 17 8.43 -17.63 38.10
CA PHE A 17 8.03 -16.52 37.21
C PHE A 17 6.82 -16.92 36.36
N TRP A 18 5.73 -17.20 37.06
CA TRP A 18 4.37 -17.14 36.52
C TRP A 18 3.56 -16.26 37.47
N SER A 19 3.61 -14.94 37.25
CA SER A 19 2.55 -14.03 37.67
C SER A 19 2.65 -12.74 36.85
N GLY A 20 1.72 -12.56 35.90
CA GLY A 20 1.37 -11.24 35.37
C GLY A 20 1.73 -10.98 33.91
N CYS A 21 1.24 -11.78 32.97
CA CYS A 21 0.75 -11.20 31.71
C CYS A 21 -0.75 -11.47 31.66
N GLU A 22 -1.48 -10.51 32.20
CA GLU A 22 -2.93 -10.44 32.29
C GLU A 22 -3.38 -9.55 31.14
N ASN A 23 -4.05 -10.13 30.14
CA ASN A 23 -4.66 -9.48 28.97
C ASN A 23 -3.65 -8.74 28.07
N GLU A 24 -3.73 -8.80 26.76
CA GLU A 24 -4.93 -8.59 25.97
C GLU A 24 -5.06 -9.72 24.96
N ASP A 25 -6.32 -10.14 24.78
CA ASP A 25 -6.73 -10.95 23.66
C ASP A 25 -5.95 -10.52 22.42
N GLU A 26 -5.28 -11.47 21.76
CA GLU A 26 -4.96 -11.33 20.35
C GLU A 26 -6.31 -11.23 19.62
N VAL A 27 -6.90 -10.03 19.69
CA VAL A 27 -7.80 -9.51 18.69
C VAL A 27 -7.00 -9.70 17.44
N ALA A 28 -7.39 -10.72 16.66
CA ALA A 28 -6.98 -10.86 15.28
C ALA A 28 -6.98 -9.44 14.72
N ALA A 29 -5.78 -8.89 14.48
CA ALA A 29 -5.63 -7.59 13.88
C ALA A 29 -6.24 -7.76 12.50
N THR A 30 -7.54 -7.56 12.42
CA THR A 30 -8.21 -7.07 11.25
C THR A 30 -7.45 -5.78 11.05
N TYR A 31 -6.43 -5.82 10.18
CA TYR A 31 -5.78 -4.62 9.69
C TYR A 31 -6.88 -3.85 8.97
N GLY A 32 -7.71 -3.17 9.75
CA GLY A 32 -8.75 -2.30 9.30
C GLY A 32 -8.02 -1.21 8.54
N CYS A 33 -8.39 -1.06 7.28
CA CYS A 33 -7.83 0.01 6.49
C CYS A 33 -8.16 1.35 7.17
N PHE A 34 -7.14 2.11 7.54
CA PHE A 34 -7.31 3.40 8.20
C PHE A 34 -7.92 4.38 7.20
N SER A 35 -8.90 5.15 7.66
CA SER A 35 -9.49 6.22 6.87
C SER A 35 -8.47 7.33 6.69
N THR A 36 -8.01 7.51 5.47
CA THR A 36 -7.07 8.54 5.06
C THR A 36 -7.80 9.65 4.30
N ILE A 37 -7.50 10.88 4.69
CA ILE A 37 -7.90 12.10 3.98
C ILE A 37 -6.79 12.47 2.99
N CYS A 38 -7.17 12.80 1.76
CA CYS A 38 -6.24 13.20 0.72
C CYS A 38 -6.65 14.52 0.08
N HIS A 39 -5.69 15.20 -0.54
CA HIS A 39 -5.87 16.49 -1.17
C HIS A 39 -5.24 16.54 -2.55
N ASN A 40 -5.83 17.35 -3.43
CA ASN A 40 -5.16 17.72 -4.67
C ASN A 40 -3.91 18.53 -4.35
N ALA A 41 -2.83 18.22 -5.05
CA ALA A 41 -1.55 18.88 -4.91
C ALA A 41 -0.76 18.80 -6.24
N THR A 42 0.43 19.38 -6.23
CA THR A 42 1.39 19.28 -7.33
C THR A 42 2.74 18.83 -6.81
N ALA A 43 3.46 18.03 -7.59
CA ALA A 43 4.84 17.67 -7.31
C ALA A 43 5.72 17.90 -8.54
N THR A 44 7.00 18.18 -8.29
CA THR A 44 7.97 18.42 -9.35
C THR A 44 9.04 17.34 -9.32
N ASN A 45 9.37 16.77 -10.47
CA ASN A 45 10.46 15.78 -10.56
C ASN A 45 11.84 16.47 -10.62
N ASP A 46 12.91 15.67 -10.65
CA ASP A 46 14.29 16.18 -10.70
C ASP A 46 14.60 16.93 -12.03
N LEU A 47 13.76 16.77 -13.06
CA LEU A 47 13.87 17.45 -14.37
C LEU A 47 13.13 18.79 -14.40
N GLY A 48 12.40 19.15 -13.33
CA GLY A 48 11.61 20.38 -13.27
C GLY A 48 10.20 20.27 -13.87
N GLU A 49 9.76 19.08 -14.25
CA GLU A 49 8.41 18.83 -14.75
C GLU A 49 7.41 18.79 -13.59
N VAL A 50 6.26 19.43 -13.77
CA VAL A 50 5.20 19.54 -12.74
C VAL A 50 4.10 18.55 -13.04
N PHE A 51 3.70 17.78 -12.02
CA PHE A 51 2.68 16.75 -12.09
C PHE A 51 1.54 17.08 -11.14
N ASP A 52 0.31 16.87 -11.62
CA ASP A 52 -0.88 16.88 -10.78
C ASP A 52 -0.94 15.58 -9.98
N ILE A 53 -0.91 15.70 -8.66
CA ILE A 53 -0.88 14.57 -7.74
C ILE A 53 -1.99 14.68 -6.69
N ILE A 54 -2.13 13.60 -5.94
CA ILE A 54 -2.93 13.50 -4.73
C ILE A 54 -1.96 13.21 -3.60
N GLU A 55 -1.99 14.05 -2.56
CA GLU A 55 -1.18 13.89 -1.36
C GLU A 55 -2.10 13.56 -0.18
N CYS A 56 -1.80 12.45 0.50
CA CYS A 56 -2.60 11.92 1.58
C CYS A 56 -1.97 12.17 2.95
N GLU A 57 -2.78 12.26 4.01
CA GLU A 57 -2.33 12.55 5.37
C GLU A 57 -1.43 11.44 5.97
N ASP A 58 -1.50 10.24 5.44
CA ASP A 58 -0.63 9.10 5.77
C ASP A 58 0.74 9.15 5.06
N GLY A 59 0.98 10.18 4.25
CA GLY A 59 2.25 10.43 3.58
C GLY A 59 2.36 9.81 2.18
N TYR A 60 1.36 9.04 1.74
CA TYR A 60 1.33 8.51 0.38
C TYR A 60 1.00 9.60 -0.64
N LYS A 61 1.56 9.43 -1.84
CA LYS A 61 1.36 10.33 -2.98
C LYS A 61 1.05 9.54 -4.22
N TYR A 62 0.05 9.98 -4.96
CA TYR A 62 -0.45 9.28 -6.13
C TYR A 62 -0.58 10.24 -7.30
N LEU A 63 -0.35 9.78 -8.52
CA LEU A 63 -0.72 10.53 -9.71
C LEU A 63 -2.24 10.67 -9.79
N ARG A 64 -2.72 11.89 -10.07
CA ARG A 64 -4.17 12.11 -10.25
C ARG A 64 -4.71 11.41 -11.50
N GLN A 65 -3.87 11.23 -12.51
CA GLN A 65 -4.17 10.53 -13.77
C GLN A 65 -3.15 9.43 -14.04
N PRO A 66 -3.32 8.25 -13.43
CA PRO A 66 -2.36 7.15 -13.53
C PRO A 66 -2.28 6.48 -14.90
N GLY A 67 -3.38 6.52 -15.68
CA GLY A 67 -3.59 5.67 -16.85
C GLY A 67 -2.47 5.65 -17.89
N PHE A 68 -1.98 6.83 -18.29
CA PHE A 68 -0.90 6.94 -19.28
C PHE A 68 0.39 6.21 -18.86
N TYR A 69 0.68 6.15 -17.56
CA TYR A 69 1.87 5.51 -17.01
C TYR A 69 1.77 3.99 -16.89
N TYR A 70 0.57 3.42 -17.08
CA TYR A 70 0.38 1.97 -17.19
C TYR A 70 0.75 1.46 -18.59
N GLU A 71 0.40 2.22 -19.64
CA GLU A 71 0.81 1.87 -21.02
C GLU A 71 2.30 2.13 -21.27
N HIS A 72 2.88 3.04 -20.50
CA HIS A 72 4.26 3.48 -20.62
C HIS A 72 5.01 3.30 -19.29
N PRO A 73 5.26 2.05 -18.85
CA PRO A 73 5.95 1.77 -17.59
C PRO A 73 7.35 2.40 -17.55
N GLU A 74 8.01 2.60 -18.71
CA GLU A 74 9.30 3.29 -18.82
C GLU A 74 9.26 4.77 -18.38
N LEU A 75 8.07 5.39 -18.36
CA LEU A 75 7.91 6.78 -17.95
C LEU A 75 7.71 6.91 -16.43
N GLN A 76 7.49 5.81 -15.71
CA GLN A 76 7.35 5.84 -14.25
C GLN A 76 8.65 6.28 -13.56
N ASP A 77 9.81 6.03 -14.17
CA ASP A 77 11.11 6.48 -13.67
C ASP A 77 11.25 8.01 -13.66
N ASN A 78 10.43 8.73 -14.44
CA ASN A 78 10.42 10.19 -14.49
C ASN A 78 9.48 10.82 -13.45
N LEU A 79 8.74 10.02 -12.68
CA LEU A 79 7.82 10.56 -11.69
C LEU A 79 8.55 11.26 -10.53
N PRO A 80 7.90 12.25 -9.89
CA PRO A 80 8.45 12.82 -8.67
C PRO A 80 8.68 11.73 -7.61
N LYS A 81 9.77 11.86 -6.84
CA LYS A 81 10.14 10.83 -5.85
C LYS A 81 8.98 10.54 -4.89
N GLY A 82 8.65 9.26 -4.74
CA GLY A 82 7.60 8.78 -3.84
C GLY A 82 6.18 8.98 -4.35
N VAL A 83 5.98 9.40 -5.61
CA VAL A 83 4.67 9.42 -6.26
C VAL A 83 4.44 8.09 -6.97
N GLU A 84 3.36 7.42 -6.63
CA GLU A 84 2.94 6.17 -7.28
C GLU A 84 2.02 6.44 -8.47
N ALA A 85 2.17 5.65 -9.53
CA ALA A 85 1.33 5.69 -10.72
C ALA A 85 0.01 4.93 -10.55
N THR A 86 -0.41 4.61 -9.32
CA THR A 86 -1.65 3.89 -9.04
C THR A 86 -2.36 4.59 -7.90
N THR A 87 -3.65 4.89 -8.07
CA THR A 87 -4.46 5.53 -7.02
C THR A 87 -5.31 4.51 -6.28
N PRO A 88 -5.57 4.70 -4.98
CA PRO A 88 -6.63 3.97 -4.30
C PRO A 88 -8.00 4.29 -4.92
N PRO A 89 -9.00 3.40 -4.78
CA PRO A 89 -10.36 3.70 -5.25
C PRO A 89 -10.94 4.92 -4.52
N ALA A 90 -11.65 5.79 -5.23
CA ALA A 90 -12.33 6.93 -4.61
C ALA A 90 -13.32 6.48 -3.54
N GLY A 91 -13.35 7.19 -2.41
CA GLY A 91 -14.20 6.86 -1.27
C GLY A 91 -13.80 5.58 -0.54
N SER A 92 -12.73 4.90 -0.96
CA SER A 92 -12.12 3.85 -0.15
C SER A 92 -11.44 4.44 1.07
N CYS A 93 -11.15 3.60 2.05
CA CYS A 93 -10.38 3.98 3.23
C CYS A 93 -9.09 4.75 2.89
N GLY A 94 -8.35 4.38 1.84
CA GLY A 94 -7.12 5.08 1.44
C GLY A 94 -7.32 6.45 0.78
N ALA A 95 -8.56 6.84 0.46
CA ALA A 95 -8.90 8.12 -0.13
C ALA A 95 -10.37 8.48 0.15
N THR A 96 -10.72 8.57 1.43
CA THR A 96 -12.12 8.53 1.90
C THR A 96 -12.91 9.77 1.46
N ASN A 97 -12.25 10.91 1.34
CA ASN A 97 -12.84 12.18 0.94
C ASN A 97 -12.75 12.45 -0.58
N CYS A 98 -12.17 11.53 -1.36
CA CYS A 98 -12.02 11.69 -2.80
C CYS A 98 -13.22 11.10 -3.55
N THR A 99 -13.42 11.59 -4.77
CA THR A 99 -14.52 11.20 -5.65
C THR A 99 -13.98 10.72 -6.99
N ASN A 100 -14.74 9.88 -7.69
CA ASN A 100 -14.40 9.53 -9.06
C ASN A 100 -14.67 10.73 -9.97
N LYS A 101 -13.64 11.19 -10.66
CA LYS A 101 -13.72 12.32 -11.60
C LYS A 101 -14.29 11.88 -12.95
N GLY A 102 -13.89 10.70 -13.39
CA GLY A 102 -14.15 10.19 -14.73
C GLY A 102 -13.54 11.07 -15.86
N PRO A 103 -13.50 10.56 -17.10
CA PRO A 103 -13.66 9.15 -17.45
C PRO A 103 -12.52 8.30 -16.87
N ASP A 104 -12.79 7.01 -16.69
CA ASP A 104 -11.75 6.05 -16.32
C ASP A 104 -10.81 5.83 -17.51
N TYR A 105 -9.55 5.55 -17.22
CA TYR A 105 -8.57 5.21 -18.25
C TYR A 105 -8.62 3.72 -18.52
N CYS A 106 -9.15 3.32 -19.68
CA CYS A 106 -9.32 1.92 -20.04
C CYS A 106 -8.25 1.46 -21.03
N ILE A 107 -7.52 0.41 -20.66
CA ILE A 107 -6.52 -0.27 -21.48
C ILE A 107 -7.03 -1.61 -21.97
N LYS A 108 -6.57 -2.02 -23.16
CA LYS A 108 -6.80 -3.35 -23.71
C LYS A 108 -5.50 -4.14 -23.62
N GLU A 109 -5.54 -5.25 -22.90
CA GLU A 109 -4.40 -6.16 -22.80
C GLU A 109 -4.78 -7.52 -23.42
N SER A 110 -3.77 -8.24 -23.87
CA SER A 110 -3.95 -9.60 -24.37
C SER A 110 -2.86 -10.52 -23.84
N TYR A 111 -3.25 -11.76 -23.56
CA TYR A 111 -2.32 -12.81 -23.19
C TYR A 111 -2.64 -14.08 -23.95
N THR A 112 -1.59 -14.85 -24.25
CA THR A 112 -1.71 -16.15 -24.89
C THR A 112 -1.78 -17.22 -23.81
N THR A 113 -2.85 -18.02 -23.80
CA THR A 113 -2.98 -19.16 -22.88
C THR A 113 -1.96 -20.25 -23.21
N LEU A 114 -1.76 -21.19 -22.28
CA LEU A 114 -0.92 -22.38 -22.52
C LEU A 114 -1.36 -23.22 -23.74
N GLU A 115 -2.63 -23.10 -24.15
CA GLU A 115 -3.22 -23.77 -25.30
C GLU A 115 -3.04 -22.99 -26.61
N GLY A 116 -2.35 -21.85 -26.58
CA GLY A 116 -2.11 -20.98 -27.74
C GLY A 116 -3.29 -20.09 -28.12
N THR A 117 -4.32 -20.00 -27.28
CA THR A 117 -5.47 -19.11 -27.51
C THR A 117 -5.16 -17.71 -27.00
N VAL A 118 -5.35 -16.69 -27.84
CA VAL A 118 -5.26 -15.29 -27.39
C VAL A 118 -6.53 -14.92 -26.66
N ARG A 119 -6.39 -14.42 -25.43
CA ARG A 119 -7.47 -13.84 -24.63
C ARG A 119 -7.22 -12.35 -24.50
N GLU A 120 -8.21 -11.56 -24.86
CA GLU A 120 -8.22 -10.11 -24.68
C GLU A 120 -9.04 -9.76 -23.44
N TYR A 121 -8.58 -8.80 -22.67
CA TYR A 121 -9.33 -8.23 -21.56
C TYR A 121 -9.16 -6.71 -21.54
N ASP A 122 -10.24 -6.04 -21.13
CA ASP A 122 -10.24 -4.60 -20.91
C ASP A 122 -10.12 -4.35 -19.40
N TYR A 123 -9.22 -3.46 -19.00
CA TYR A 123 -9.03 -3.04 -17.61
C TYR A 123 -9.12 -1.52 -17.54
N CYS A 124 -9.93 -0.98 -16.62
CA CYS A 124 -10.11 0.45 -16.45
C CYS A 124 -9.58 0.90 -15.10
N ILE A 125 -8.79 1.98 -15.11
CA ILE A 125 -8.21 2.59 -13.93
C ILE A 125 -9.00 3.86 -13.62
N PRO A 126 -9.54 4.02 -12.41
CA PRO A 126 -10.32 5.19 -12.06
C PRO A 126 -9.44 6.44 -12.02
N THR A 127 -9.96 7.54 -12.56
CA THR A 127 -9.41 8.88 -12.31
C THR A 127 -10.09 9.44 -11.06
N ILE A 128 -9.32 9.69 -10.01
CA ILE A 128 -9.86 10.20 -8.74
C ILE A 128 -9.58 11.71 -8.58
N ASP A 129 -10.44 12.38 -7.84
CA ASP A 129 -10.33 13.80 -7.52
C ASP A 129 -10.59 14.04 -6.03
N CYS A 130 -9.72 14.83 -5.40
CA CYS A 130 -9.80 15.12 -3.98
C CYS A 130 -10.02 16.63 -3.75
N PRO A 131 -10.52 17.05 -2.58
CA PRO A 131 -10.59 18.46 -2.23
C PRO A 131 -9.22 19.15 -2.27
N GLU A 132 -9.20 20.43 -2.60
CA GLU A 132 -7.99 21.25 -2.45
C GLU A 132 -7.58 21.36 -0.98
N LYS A 133 -6.29 21.53 -0.72
CA LYS A 133 -5.79 21.79 0.63
C LYS A 133 -6.04 23.26 0.99
N HIS A 134 -6.87 23.52 2.00
CA HIS A 134 -7.19 24.85 2.51
C HIS A 134 -6.15 25.38 3.50
#